data_AF-A0AAD7WZH3-F1
#
_entry.id   AF-A0AAD7WZH3-F1
#
_cell.length_a   1.000
_cell.length_b   1.000
_cell.length_c   1.000
_cell.angle_alpha   90.00
_cell.angle_beta   90.00
_cell.angle_gamma   90.00
#
_symmetry.space_group_name_H-M   'P 1'
#
loop_
_entity.id
_entity.type
_entity.pdbx_description
1 polymer ?
#
loop_
_entity_poly.entity_id
_entity_poly.type
_entity_poly.pdbx_seq_one_letter_code
_entity_poly.pdbx_strand_id
1 'polypeptide(L)'
;MVDTKHTFQISGIKNREIKGMLLHGIHQLGGKYVGGSTWKAGTTHLIVSRPLASEKLLAACAGGNWIVKPEYVLDSVRNGSWLPEESYELDLAARSPGVANPIRVWREMVASCSVFGAFQDWSVSLLVDDGNRSDMFKRILCSGKASIFCSTSASHHPVTHVFTDHVSKGLISHNAPCYSMVHIAQHLFGSFWSELGFTIQKSATLSWKHVQSWRPMNCSLLTLKINLETTFQNSRA
;
A
#
# COMPACT_ATOMS: atom_id res chain seq x y z
N MET A 1 -8.02 -1.78 28.86
CA MET A 1 -7.25 -2.02 27.62
C MET A 1 -7.27 -0.72 26.83
N VAL A 2 -6.11 -0.12 26.55
CA VAL A 2 -6.07 1.12 25.76
C VAL A 2 -6.37 0.72 24.32
N ASP A 3 -7.60 1.00 23.89
CA ASP A 3 -8.00 0.90 22.50
C ASP A 3 -7.29 2.03 21.74
N THR A 4 -6.04 1.82 21.33
CA THR A 4 -5.25 2.87 20.70
C THR A 4 -5.62 2.98 19.23
N LYS A 5 -6.73 3.67 18.95
CA LYS A 5 -7.15 4.13 17.61
C LYS A 5 -6.00 4.80 16.82
N HIS A 6 -4.99 5.34 17.51
CA HIS A 6 -3.85 6.05 16.92
C HIS A 6 -2.51 5.38 17.23
N THR A 7 -2.13 4.42 16.38
CA THR A 7 -0.80 3.80 16.33
C THR A 7 -0.05 4.26 15.08
N PHE A 8 1.12 4.87 15.25
CA PHE A 8 1.88 5.56 14.21
C PHE A 8 3.19 4.87 13.83
N GLN A 9 3.53 4.93 12.55
CA GLN A 9 4.90 4.83 12.06
C GLN A 9 5.28 6.10 11.29
N ILE A 10 6.59 6.33 11.14
CA ILE A 10 7.14 7.46 10.38
C ILE A 10 7.98 6.92 9.21
N SER A 11 7.86 7.55 8.03
CA SER A 11 8.72 7.32 6.87
C SER A 11 9.25 8.64 6.29
N GLY A 12 10.48 8.63 5.78
CA GLY A 12 11.07 9.76 5.05
C GLY A 12 11.55 10.96 5.90
N ILE A 13 11.37 10.96 7.22
CA ILE A 13 11.79 12.07 8.10
C ILE A 13 13.22 11.86 8.60
N LYS A 14 14.18 12.59 8.00
CA LYS A 14 15.60 12.56 8.39
C LYS A 14 15.97 13.59 9.46
N ASN A 15 15.26 14.72 9.52
CA ASN A 15 15.52 15.75 10.52
C ASN A 15 15.15 15.20 11.92
N ARG A 16 16.16 15.11 12.80
CA ARG A 16 16.01 14.54 14.15
C ARG A 16 15.12 15.40 15.05
N GLU A 17 15.16 16.71 14.90
CA GLU A 17 14.36 17.65 15.68
C GLU A 17 12.88 17.50 15.34
N ILE A 18 12.54 17.54 14.04
CA ILE A 18 11.16 17.30 13.57
C ILE A 18 10.68 15.92 14.02
N LYS A 19 11.51 14.89 13.89
CA LYS A 19 11.15 13.55 14.36
C LYS A 19 10.91 13.53 15.87
N GLY A 20 11.75 14.20 16.65
CA GLY A 20 11.60 14.32 18.11
C GLY A 20 10.27 14.99 18.49
N MET A 21 9.93 16.11 17.84
CA MET A 21 8.65 16.79 18.04
C MET A 21 7.45 15.89 17.73
N LEU A 22 7.50 15.13 16.63
CA LEU A 22 6.42 14.21 16.28
C LEU A 22 6.27 13.09 17.31
N LEU A 23 7.38 12.50 17.77
CA LEU A 23 7.33 11.44 18.78
C LEU A 23 6.77 11.96 20.11
N HIS A 24 7.19 13.15 20.53
CA HIS A 24 6.68 13.80 21.72
C HIS A 24 5.18 14.11 21.58
N GLY A 25 4.76 14.71 20.46
CA GLY A 25 3.36 15.05 20.20
C GLY A 25 2.45 13.82 20.14
N ILE A 26 2.90 12.74 19.51
CA ILE A 26 2.16 11.47 19.50
C ILE A 26 1.92 10.96 20.91
N HIS A 27 2.95 10.98 21.76
CA HIS A 27 2.83 10.52 23.14
C HIS A 27 1.93 11.44 23.98
N GLN A 28 2.10 12.76 23.84
CA GLN A 28 1.32 13.77 24.56
C GLN A 28 -0.19 13.62 24.31
N LEU A 29 -0.60 13.30 23.08
CA LEU A 29 -1.99 13.10 22.71
C LEU A 29 -2.50 11.67 22.96
N GLY A 30 -1.73 10.84 23.68
CA GLY A 30 -2.11 9.46 24.02
C GLY A 30 -2.00 8.45 22.88
N GLY A 31 -1.35 8.82 21.77
CA GLY A 31 -1.04 7.90 20.68
C GLY A 31 0.19 7.03 20.95
N LYS A 32 0.36 6.00 20.12
CA LYS A 32 1.49 5.06 20.21
C LYS A 32 2.38 5.17 18.98
N TYR A 33 3.67 5.39 19.17
CA TYR A 33 4.64 5.25 18.06
C TYR A 33 5.27 3.85 18.06
N VAL A 34 5.33 3.22 16.88
CA VAL A 34 6.02 1.94 16.68
C VAL A 34 7.23 2.15 15.77
N GLY A 35 8.42 2.06 16.36
CA GLY A 35 9.69 2.23 15.65
C GLY A 35 10.05 1.07 14.70
N GLY A 36 11.27 1.14 14.18
CA GLY A 36 11.85 0.14 13.28
C GLY A 36 11.89 0.55 11.81
N SER A 37 12.71 -0.16 11.04
CA SER A 37 12.86 0.01 9.59
C SER A 37 11.69 -0.62 8.81
N THR A 38 11.11 -1.70 9.33
CA THR A 38 10.04 -2.48 8.67
C THR A 38 8.65 -2.00 9.04
N TRP A 39 7.67 -2.33 8.19
CA TRP A 39 6.25 -2.13 8.43
C TRP A 39 5.74 -2.99 9.59
N LYS A 40 4.75 -2.48 10.33
CA LYS A 40 4.11 -3.15 11.45
C LYS A 40 2.60 -3.20 11.24
N ALA A 41 2.02 -4.40 11.23
CA ALA A 41 0.61 -4.63 10.88
C ALA A 41 -0.42 -3.94 11.79
N GLY A 42 -0.05 -3.59 13.04
CA GLY A 42 -0.90 -2.82 13.95
C GLY A 42 -0.85 -1.30 13.75
N THR A 43 -0.16 -0.83 12.71
CA THR A 43 -0.11 0.59 12.38
C THR A 43 -1.44 1.04 11.83
N THR A 44 -1.91 2.20 12.27
CA THR A 44 -3.15 2.85 11.82
C THR A 44 -2.84 4.08 10.96
N HIS A 45 -1.73 4.77 11.28
CA HIS A 45 -1.29 6.01 10.68
C HIS A 45 0.18 5.93 10.26
N LEU A 46 0.47 6.33 9.03
CA LEU A 46 1.82 6.54 8.55
C LEU A 46 2.07 8.03 8.33
N ILE A 47 3.01 8.60 9.06
CA ILE A 47 3.45 9.98 8.84
C ILE A 47 4.55 10.00 7.79
N VAL A 48 4.35 10.81 6.74
CA VAL A 48 5.24 10.90 5.59
C VAL A 48 5.56 12.37 5.28
N SER A 49 6.83 12.73 5.25
CA SER A 49 7.26 14.06 4.79
C SER A 49 7.50 14.13 3.28
N ARG A 50 7.86 13.02 2.65
CA ARG A 50 8.04 12.92 1.20
C ARG A 50 7.52 11.58 0.69
N PRO A 51 6.71 11.55 -0.38
CA PRO A 51 6.19 10.34 -0.96
C PRO A 51 7.33 9.56 -1.66
N LEU A 52 7.96 8.65 -0.93
CA LEU A 52 8.93 7.70 -1.47
C LEU A 52 8.32 6.30 -1.34
N ALA A 53 8.46 5.49 -2.39
CA ALA A 53 7.99 4.10 -2.43
C ALA A 53 8.82 3.19 -1.50
N SER A 54 8.66 3.43 -0.20
CA SER A 54 9.19 2.65 0.89
C SER A 54 8.23 1.50 1.22
N GLU A 55 8.74 0.45 1.87
CA GLU A 55 7.92 -0.65 2.40
C GLU A 55 6.71 -0.12 3.16
N LYS A 56 6.93 0.87 4.04
CA LYS A 56 5.88 1.47 4.86
C LYS A 56 4.80 2.16 4.01
N LEU A 57 5.19 2.93 2.99
CA LEU A 57 4.22 3.63 2.13
C LEU A 57 3.36 2.63 1.35
N LEU A 58 4.00 1.61 0.77
CA LEU A 58 3.30 0.56 0.02
C LEU A 58 2.33 -0.21 0.91
N ALA A 59 2.80 -0.64 2.09
CA ALA A 59 1.99 -1.43 3.02
C ALA A 59 0.84 -0.64 3.63
N ALA A 60 1.07 0.63 4.00
CA ALA A 60 0.03 1.52 4.52
C ALA A 60 -1.06 1.79 3.47
N CYS A 61 -0.65 2.06 2.22
CA CYS A 61 -1.60 2.29 1.12
C CYS A 61 -2.42 1.02 0.85
N ALA A 62 -1.75 -0.13 0.75
CA ALA A 62 -2.39 -1.41 0.50
C ALA A 62 -3.41 -1.80 1.59
N GLY A 63 -3.12 -1.45 2.85
CA GLY A 63 -4.00 -1.71 3.99
C GLY A 63 -5.10 -0.67 4.19
N GLY A 64 -5.16 0.38 3.37
CA GLY A 64 -6.13 1.48 3.55
C GLY A 64 -5.89 2.30 4.82
N ASN A 65 -4.64 2.41 5.27
CA ASN A 65 -4.29 3.19 6.45
C ASN A 65 -4.27 4.69 6.15
N TRP A 66 -4.38 5.50 7.20
CA TRP A 66 -4.14 6.94 7.09
C TRP A 66 -2.67 7.20 6.74
N ILE A 67 -2.43 7.90 5.64
CA ILE A 67 -1.10 8.39 5.26
C ILE A 67 -1.15 9.90 5.32
N VAL A 68 -0.54 10.48 6.34
CA VAL A 68 -0.69 11.90 6.68
C VAL A 68 0.65 12.61 6.71
N LYS A 69 0.62 13.93 6.52
CA LYS A 69 1.78 14.80 6.63
C LYS A 69 2.11 15.11 8.10
N PRO A 70 3.34 15.53 8.45
CA PRO A 70 3.75 15.82 9.83
C PRO A 70 2.83 16.81 10.57
N GLU A 71 2.24 17.75 9.84
CA GLU A 71 1.36 18.78 10.38
C GLU A 71 0.16 18.20 11.12
N TYR A 72 -0.29 16.99 10.78
CA TYR A 72 -1.36 16.29 11.50
C TYR A 72 -1.10 16.24 13.01
N VAL A 73 0.11 15.81 13.39
CA VAL A 73 0.49 15.69 14.81
C VAL A 73 0.74 17.07 15.40
N LEU A 74 1.47 17.93 14.69
CA LEU A 74 1.86 19.25 15.21
C LEU A 74 0.64 20.13 15.47
N ASP A 75 -0.35 20.10 14.60
CA ASP A 75 -1.57 20.89 14.71
C ASP A 75 -2.51 20.28 15.76
N SER A 76 -2.59 18.95 15.83
CA SER A 76 -3.35 18.28 16.88
C SER A 76 -2.81 18.60 18.27
N VAL A 77 -1.48 18.71 18.43
CA VAL A 77 -0.87 19.13 19.71
C VAL A 77 -1.28 20.56 20.05
N ARG A 78 -1.23 21.48 19.07
CA ARG A 78 -1.67 22.88 19.28
C ARG A 78 -3.16 22.98 19.62
N ASN A 79 -3.98 22.09 19.05
CA ASN A 79 -5.41 21.99 19.34
C ASN A 79 -5.72 21.28 20.68
N GLY A 80 -4.74 20.61 21.28
CA GLY A 80 -4.92 19.82 22.51
C GLY A 80 -5.65 18.49 22.33
N SER A 81 -6.00 18.10 21.10
CA SER A 81 -6.64 16.83 20.76
C SER A 81 -6.42 16.47 19.29
N TRP A 82 -6.55 15.19 18.95
CA TRP A 82 -6.46 14.70 17.57
C TRP A 82 -7.47 15.42 16.65
N LEU A 83 -6.96 16.11 15.65
CA LEU A 83 -7.76 16.72 14.59
C LEU A 83 -8.24 15.65 13.59
N PRO A 84 -9.22 15.97 12.72
CA PRO A 84 -9.60 15.10 11.60
C PRO A 84 -8.43 14.88 10.63
N GLU A 85 -8.22 13.63 10.21
CA GLU A 85 -7.10 13.21 9.38
C GLU A 85 -7.17 13.74 7.93
N GLU A 86 -8.37 13.96 7.40
CA GLU A 86 -8.62 14.23 5.97
C GLU A 86 -7.87 15.45 5.44
N SER A 87 -7.78 16.51 6.25
CA SER A 87 -7.08 17.77 5.90
C SER A 87 -5.56 17.60 5.82
N TYR A 88 -5.04 16.54 6.42
CA TYR A 88 -3.61 16.25 6.52
C TYR A 88 -3.18 15.07 5.67
N GLU A 89 -4.12 14.37 5.05
CA GLU A 89 -3.85 13.23 4.18
C GLU A 89 -2.90 13.62 3.04
N LEU A 90 -1.97 12.71 2.73
CA LEU A 90 -1.01 12.88 1.67
C LEU A 90 -1.72 12.79 0.32
N ASP A 91 -1.62 13.84 -0.48
CA ASP A 91 -2.23 13.90 -1.80
C ASP A 91 -1.18 13.77 -2.90
N LEU A 92 -1.14 12.59 -3.54
CA LEU A 92 -0.27 12.33 -4.69
C LEU A 92 -0.78 13.00 -5.97
N ALA A 93 -2.07 13.31 -6.04
CA ALA A 93 -2.72 13.93 -7.19
C ALA A 93 -2.82 15.47 -7.07
N ALA A 94 -2.18 16.07 -6.06
CA ALA A 94 -2.26 17.51 -5.78
C ALA A 94 -1.89 18.41 -6.99
N ARG A 95 -1.06 17.90 -7.91
CA ARG A 95 -0.63 18.59 -9.14
C ARG A 95 -1.44 18.22 -10.38
N SER A 96 -2.47 17.39 -10.24
CA SER A 96 -3.28 16.84 -11.33
C SER A 96 -4.77 16.95 -10.97
N PRO A 97 -5.36 18.16 -11.11
CA PRO A 97 -6.77 18.38 -10.78
C PRO A 97 -7.70 17.40 -11.52
N GLY A 98 -8.70 16.88 -10.81
CA GLY A 98 -9.67 15.92 -11.37
C GLY A 98 -9.20 14.47 -11.39
N VAL A 99 -7.95 14.18 -11.01
CA VAL A 99 -7.48 12.80 -10.81
C VAL A 99 -7.65 12.40 -9.36
N ALA A 100 -8.24 11.22 -9.12
CA ALA A 100 -8.41 10.71 -7.77
C ALA A 100 -7.06 10.38 -7.13
N ASN A 101 -6.87 10.80 -5.88
CA ASN A 101 -5.70 10.44 -5.09
C ASN A 101 -5.73 8.94 -4.75
N PRO A 102 -4.81 8.09 -5.25
CA PRO A 102 -4.86 6.65 -5.03
C PRO A 102 -4.77 6.25 -3.55
N ILE A 103 -4.08 7.04 -2.73
CA ILE A 103 -4.01 6.81 -1.28
C ILE A 103 -5.41 6.87 -0.66
N ARG A 104 -6.15 7.95 -0.97
CA ARG A 104 -7.50 8.15 -0.47
C ARG A 104 -8.46 7.08 -0.97
N VAL A 105 -8.36 6.72 -2.25
CA VAL A 105 -9.21 5.69 -2.86
C VAL A 105 -9.12 4.37 -2.09
N TRP A 106 -7.91 3.85 -1.85
CA TRP A 106 -7.76 2.60 -1.11
C TRP A 106 -8.24 2.69 0.34
N ARG A 107 -7.93 3.80 1.03
CA ARG A 107 -8.42 4.07 2.38
C ARG A 107 -9.94 4.04 2.44
N GLU A 108 -10.62 4.74 1.54
CA GLU A 108 -12.08 4.81 1.51
C GLU A 108 -12.71 3.45 1.25
N MET A 109 -12.19 2.69 0.28
CA MET A 109 -12.70 1.36 -0.02
C MET A 109 -12.54 0.38 1.15
N VAL A 110 -11.47 0.50 1.94
CA VAL A 110 -11.27 -0.31 3.15
C VAL A 110 -12.19 0.18 4.27
N ALA A 111 -12.30 1.49 4.47
CA ALA A 111 -13.15 2.08 5.50
C ALA A 111 -14.64 1.79 5.27
N SER A 112 -15.10 1.78 4.02
CA SER A 112 -16.46 1.41 3.63
C SER A 112 -16.70 -0.10 3.60
N CYS A 113 -15.69 -0.91 3.95
CA CYS A 113 -15.73 -2.38 3.86
C CYS A 113 -16.05 -2.90 2.45
N SER A 114 -15.80 -2.10 1.40
CA SER A 114 -15.92 -2.54 0.00
C SER A 114 -14.83 -3.56 -0.35
N VAL A 115 -13.65 -3.42 0.26
CA VAL A 115 -12.56 -4.40 0.22
C VAL A 115 -11.89 -4.50 1.60
N PHE A 116 -11.25 -5.62 1.91
CA PHE A 116 -10.47 -5.79 3.14
C PHE A 116 -9.03 -5.27 3.01
N GLY A 117 -8.58 -5.04 1.77
CA GLY A 117 -7.26 -4.51 1.41
C GLY A 117 -7.05 -4.58 -0.11
N ALA A 118 -6.03 -3.90 -0.60
CA ALA A 118 -5.80 -3.74 -2.05
C ALA A 118 -5.54 -5.05 -2.82
N PHE A 119 -5.22 -6.13 -2.10
CA PHE A 119 -4.83 -7.43 -2.65
C PHE A 119 -5.68 -8.58 -2.09
N GLN A 120 -6.90 -8.33 -1.59
CA GLN A 120 -7.72 -9.32 -0.85
C GLN A 120 -7.95 -10.66 -1.57
N ASP A 121 -7.94 -10.67 -2.91
CA ASP A 121 -8.18 -11.87 -3.73
C ASP A 121 -6.88 -12.42 -4.34
N TRP A 122 -5.72 -11.89 -3.94
CA TRP A 122 -4.44 -12.33 -4.47
C TRP A 122 -3.95 -13.56 -3.71
N SER A 123 -3.84 -14.67 -4.43
CA SER A 123 -3.05 -15.85 -4.03
C SER A 123 -1.66 -15.76 -4.66
N VAL A 124 -0.64 -15.54 -3.84
CA VAL A 124 0.70 -15.12 -4.28
C VAL A 124 1.77 -16.15 -3.95
N SER A 125 2.62 -16.45 -4.93
CA SER A 125 3.91 -17.13 -4.73
C SER A 125 5.05 -16.12 -4.93
N LEU A 126 5.94 -16.01 -3.94
CA LEU A 126 7.11 -15.12 -3.98
C LEU A 126 8.39 -15.92 -4.24
N LEU A 127 9.00 -15.68 -5.40
CA LEU A 127 10.24 -16.31 -5.85
C LEU A 127 11.34 -15.25 -5.82
N VAL A 128 11.82 -14.96 -4.62
CA VAL A 128 12.81 -13.92 -4.32
C VAL A 128 13.93 -14.56 -3.52
N ASP A 129 15.14 -14.53 -4.06
CA ASP A 129 16.30 -15.18 -3.45
C ASP A 129 16.76 -14.50 -2.17
N ASP A 130 16.69 -13.16 -2.11
CA ASP A 130 17.05 -12.40 -0.92
C ASP A 130 15.94 -12.48 0.14
N GLY A 131 16.23 -13.12 1.28
CA GLY A 131 15.26 -13.34 2.35
C GLY A 131 14.69 -12.05 2.94
N ASN A 132 15.51 -11.01 3.12
CA ASN A 132 15.06 -9.72 3.68
C ASN A 132 14.07 -9.02 2.74
N ARG A 133 14.37 -9.03 1.44
CA ARG A 133 13.52 -8.50 0.37
C ARG A 133 12.25 -9.32 0.22
N SER A 134 12.33 -10.65 0.29
CA SER A 134 11.17 -11.54 0.30
C SER A 134 10.24 -11.19 1.45
N ASP A 135 10.77 -11.05 2.67
CA ASP A 135 9.96 -10.70 3.84
C ASP A 135 9.39 -9.28 3.79
N MET A 136 10.10 -8.33 3.17
CA MET A 136 9.56 -7.00 2.85
C MET A 136 8.31 -7.10 1.98
N PHE A 137 8.35 -7.84 0.87
CA PHE A 137 7.19 -8.01 0.01
C PHE A 137 6.07 -8.79 0.67
N LYS A 138 6.38 -9.83 1.45
CA LYS A 138 5.38 -10.54 2.26
C LYS A 138 4.62 -9.57 3.17
N ARG A 139 5.33 -8.67 3.88
CA ARG A 139 4.68 -7.68 4.76
C ARG A 139 3.79 -6.71 3.99
N ILE A 140 4.21 -6.24 2.81
CA ILE A 140 3.40 -5.35 1.96
C ILE A 140 2.14 -6.07 1.48
N LEU A 141 2.30 -7.27 0.93
CA LEU A 141 1.22 -8.07 0.36
C LEU A 141 0.21 -8.50 1.43
N CYS A 142 0.69 -8.96 2.60
CA CYS A 142 -0.18 -9.29 3.73
C CYS A 142 -0.92 -8.07 4.27
N SER A 143 -0.32 -6.87 4.22
CA SER A 143 -1.00 -5.62 4.62
C SER A 143 -2.22 -5.36 3.74
N GLY A 144 -2.10 -5.61 2.44
CA GLY A 144 -3.23 -5.56 1.50
C GLY A 144 -4.09 -6.83 1.44
N LYS A 145 -3.95 -7.75 2.41
CA LYS A 145 -4.75 -8.98 2.54
C LYS A 145 -4.53 -10.05 1.45
N ALA A 146 -3.37 -10.05 0.79
CA ALA A 146 -2.99 -11.18 -0.05
C ALA A 146 -2.71 -12.44 0.78
N SER A 147 -3.01 -13.60 0.22
CA SER A 147 -2.61 -14.91 0.74
C SER A 147 -1.27 -15.32 0.14
N ILE A 148 -0.25 -15.55 0.98
CA ILE A 148 1.09 -15.96 0.54
C ILE A 148 1.23 -17.48 0.67
N PHE A 149 1.64 -18.15 -0.41
CA PHE A 149 1.88 -19.58 -0.46
C PHE A 149 3.37 -19.88 -0.66
N CYS A 150 3.89 -20.87 0.08
CA CYS A 150 5.19 -21.48 -0.23
C CYS A 150 4.99 -22.59 -1.27
N SER A 151 5.84 -22.59 -2.32
CA SER A 151 5.72 -23.52 -3.46
C SER A 151 5.95 -24.99 -3.11
N THR A 152 6.25 -25.33 -1.85
CA THR A 152 6.58 -26.68 -1.38
C THR A 152 5.38 -27.52 -0.95
N SER A 153 4.15 -26.97 -0.95
CA SER A 153 2.96 -27.75 -0.60
C SER A 153 2.01 -27.86 -1.78
N ALA A 154 1.66 -29.09 -2.14
CA ALA A 154 0.70 -29.49 -3.16
C ALA A 154 -0.74 -29.09 -2.78
N SER A 155 -0.94 -27.81 -2.46
CA SER A 155 -2.26 -27.25 -2.21
C SER A 155 -2.91 -26.90 -3.55
N HIS A 156 -4.11 -27.43 -3.79
CA HIS A 156 -4.89 -27.23 -5.01
C HIS A 156 -5.44 -25.79 -5.17
N HIS A 157 -4.89 -24.80 -4.46
CA HIS A 157 -5.35 -23.42 -4.54
C HIS A 157 -4.75 -22.75 -5.78
N PRO A 158 -5.58 -22.12 -6.64
CA PRO A 158 -5.09 -21.48 -7.85
C PRO A 158 -4.24 -20.26 -7.48
N VAL A 159 -2.93 -20.33 -7.77
CA VAL A 159 -2.04 -19.18 -7.66
C VAL A 159 -2.46 -18.15 -8.71
N THR A 160 -2.70 -16.92 -8.28
CA THR A 160 -3.09 -15.81 -9.15
C THR A 160 -1.89 -14.99 -9.63
N HIS A 161 -0.86 -14.86 -8.79
CA HIS A 161 0.31 -14.03 -9.06
C HIS A 161 1.58 -14.75 -8.62
N VAL A 162 2.55 -14.85 -9.53
CA VAL A 162 3.92 -15.26 -9.20
C VAL A 162 4.82 -14.05 -9.30
N PHE A 163 5.39 -13.59 -8.19
CA PHE A 163 6.33 -12.47 -8.18
C PHE A 163 7.76 -12.97 -8.16
N THR A 164 8.58 -12.50 -9.10
CA THR A 164 9.99 -12.89 -9.22
C THR A 164 10.89 -11.71 -9.58
N ASP A 165 12.14 -11.73 -9.09
CA ASP A 165 13.17 -10.77 -9.50
C ASP A 165 13.77 -11.14 -10.88
N HIS A 166 13.68 -12.41 -11.28
CA HIS A 166 14.21 -12.93 -12.54
C HIS A 166 13.19 -13.79 -13.26
N VAL A 167 12.91 -13.47 -14.54
CA VAL A 167 12.10 -14.33 -15.41
C VAL A 167 12.99 -15.44 -15.96
N SER A 168 13.25 -16.47 -15.16
CA SER A 168 13.95 -17.67 -15.63
C SER A 168 12.97 -18.57 -16.38
N LYS A 169 13.36 -19.05 -17.57
CA LYS A 169 12.53 -19.87 -18.48
C LYS A 169 12.04 -21.21 -17.89
N GLY A 170 12.53 -21.61 -16.71
CA GLY A 170 12.14 -22.85 -16.02
C GLY A 170 11.04 -22.69 -14.96
N LEU A 171 10.53 -21.48 -14.72
CA LEU A 171 9.56 -21.18 -13.66
C LEU A 171 8.08 -21.38 -14.08
N ILE A 172 7.86 -22.08 -15.19
CA ILE A 172 6.55 -22.40 -15.77
C ILE A 172 5.99 -23.69 -15.15
N SER A 173 6.17 -23.90 -13.84
CA SER A 173 5.53 -25.03 -13.13
C SER A 173 4.20 -24.63 -12.51
N HIS A 174 3.96 -23.33 -12.34
CA HIS A 174 2.68 -22.80 -11.92
C HIS A 174 1.96 -22.28 -13.16
N ASN A 175 0.74 -22.73 -13.41
CA ASN A 175 -0.12 -22.28 -14.53
C ASN A 175 -0.64 -20.84 -14.34
N ALA A 176 0.20 -19.96 -13.78
CA ALA A 176 -0.13 -18.64 -13.27
C ALA A 176 0.82 -17.58 -13.85
N PRO A 177 0.34 -16.34 -14.09
CA PRO A 177 1.15 -15.28 -14.66
C PRO A 177 2.26 -14.81 -13.70
N CYS A 178 3.44 -14.50 -14.29
CA CYS A 178 4.61 -13.98 -13.59
C CYS A 178 4.70 -12.46 -13.70
N TYR A 179 4.99 -11.79 -12.57
CA TYR A 179 5.07 -10.33 -12.47
C TYR A 179 6.38 -9.88 -11.82
N SER A 180 6.85 -8.70 -12.21
CA SER A 180 7.89 -7.98 -11.47
C SER A 180 7.32 -7.31 -10.24
N MET A 181 8.16 -7.04 -9.24
CA MET A 181 7.79 -6.31 -8.02
C MET A 181 7.23 -4.90 -8.28
N VAL A 182 7.51 -4.31 -9.44
CA VAL A 182 6.95 -3.02 -9.86
C VAL A 182 5.42 -3.10 -10.01
N HIS A 183 4.88 -4.27 -10.34
CA HIS A 183 3.43 -4.46 -10.51
C HIS A 183 2.65 -4.15 -9.22
N ILE A 184 3.23 -4.39 -8.04
CA ILE A 184 2.62 -4.03 -6.74
C ILE A 184 2.41 -2.50 -6.68
N ALA A 185 3.43 -1.72 -7.03
CA ALA A 185 3.35 -0.26 -6.98
C ALA A 185 2.42 0.30 -8.06
N GLN A 186 2.42 -0.31 -9.25
CA GLN A 186 1.49 0.05 -10.34
C GLN A 186 0.05 -0.21 -9.97
N HIS A 187 -0.25 -1.33 -9.30
CA HIS A 187 -1.60 -1.64 -8.81
C HIS A 187 -2.07 -0.62 -7.77
N LEU A 188 -1.18 -0.23 -6.85
CA LEU A 188 -1.52 0.72 -5.80
C LEU A 188 -1.68 2.16 -6.29
N PHE A 189 -0.82 2.62 -7.20
CA PHE A 189 -0.70 4.04 -7.53
C PHE A 189 -0.99 4.38 -9.00
N GLY A 190 -1.25 3.38 -9.86
CA GLY A 190 -1.45 3.60 -11.29
C GLY A 190 -0.24 4.32 -11.91
N SER A 191 -0.51 5.39 -12.67
CA SER A 191 0.53 6.22 -13.28
C SER A 191 1.39 7.00 -12.29
N PHE A 192 0.89 7.28 -11.07
CA PHE A 192 1.65 8.03 -10.07
C PHE A 192 2.88 7.28 -9.55
N TRP A 193 2.94 5.95 -9.73
CA TRP A 193 4.06 5.15 -9.24
C TRP A 193 5.42 5.64 -9.79
N SER A 194 5.46 6.17 -11.04
CA SER A 194 6.70 6.65 -11.65
C SER A 194 7.24 7.92 -11.00
N GLU A 195 6.37 8.70 -10.35
CA GLU A 195 6.75 9.91 -9.62
C GLU A 195 7.27 9.58 -8.21
N LEU A 196 6.85 8.44 -7.66
CA LEU A 196 7.34 7.92 -6.39
C LEU A 196 8.74 7.36 -6.61
N GLY A 197 9.78 8.16 -6.36
CA GLY A 197 11.19 7.78 -6.50
C GLY A 197 11.48 6.37 -5.97
N PHE A 198 11.47 5.40 -6.87
CA PHE A 198 11.37 3.99 -6.50
C PHE A 198 12.77 3.47 -6.19
N THR A 199 13.03 3.23 -4.90
CA THR A 199 14.30 2.64 -4.44
C THR A 199 14.12 1.14 -4.20
N ILE A 200 13.38 0.44 -5.07
CA ILE A 200 13.67 -0.98 -5.22
C ILE A 200 15.05 -1.02 -5.87
N GLN A 201 16.08 -1.43 -5.12
CA GLN A 201 17.42 -1.63 -5.67
C GLN A 201 17.26 -2.36 -7.00
N LYS A 202 17.68 -1.72 -8.09
CA LYS A 202 17.64 -2.28 -9.43
C LYS A 202 18.51 -3.54 -9.43
N SER A 203 17.94 -4.71 -9.19
CA SER A 203 18.53 -5.93 -9.74
C SER A 203 18.41 -5.81 -11.26
N ALA A 204 19.52 -6.09 -11.93
CA ALA A 204 19.82 -5.73 -13.31
C ALA A 204 18.61 -5.81 -14.27
N THR A 205 18.38 -4.72 -14.98
CA THR A 205 17.45 -4.62 -16.11
C THR A 205 17.76 -5.67 -17.17
N LEU A 206 16.96 -6.74 -17.23
CA LEU A 206 16.78 -7.54 -18.43
C LEU A 206 15.45 -7.15 -19.08
N SER A 207 15.47 -6.97 -20.40
CA SER A 207 14.41 -6.29 -21.15
C SER A 207 13.09 -7.04 -21.11
N TRP A 208 12.03 -6.36 -20.66
CA TRP A 208 10.64 -6.85 -20.63
C TRP A 208 9.97 -6.91 -22.02
N LYS A 209 10.72 -7.17 -23.09
CA LYS A 209 10.22 -7.09 -24.48
C LYS A 209 9.25 -8.20 -24.88
N HIS A 210 9.02 -9.22 -24.05
CA HIS A 210 8.23 -10.41 -24.44
C HIS A 210 6.96 -10.67 -23.62
N VAL A 211 6.51 -9.74 -22.77
CA VAL A 211 5.22 -9.86 -22.06
C VAL A 211 4.35 -8.65 -22.38
N GLN A 212 4.03 -8.47 -23.66
CA GLN A 212 2.98 -7.56 -24.10
C GLN A 212 1.92 -8.33 -24.89
N SER A 213 0.94 -8.84 -24.17
CA SER A 213 -0.45 -8.86 -24.65
C SER A 213 -1.40 -8.93 -23.46
N TRP A 214 -1.44 -7.84 -22.68
CA TRP A 214 -2.62 -7.63 -21.85
C TRP A 214 -2.97 -6.16 -21.77
N ARG A 215 -4.22 -5.86 -22.13
CA ARG A 215 -4.79 -4.52 -22.02
C ARG A 215 -4.98 -4.23 -20.53
N PRO A 216 -4.57 -3.06 -20.03
CA PRO A 216 -4.90 -2.69 -18.66
C PRO A 216 -6.42 -2.79 -18.51
N MET A 217 -6.91 -3.47 -17.48
CA MET A 217 -8.25 -3.16 -16.98
C MET A 217 -8.17 -1.70 -16.56
N ASN A 218 -8.75 -0.84 -17.39
CA ASN A 218 -8.91 0.57 -17.07
C ASN A 218 -9.48 0.67 -15.66
N CYS A 219 -8.88 1.49 -14.80
CA CYS A 219 -9.46 1.84 -13.51
C CYS A 219 -10.90 2.38 -13.63
N SER A 220 -11.36 2.76 -14.83
CA SER A 220 -12.76 3.09 -15.10
C SER A 220 -13.74 1.93 -14.93
N LEU A 221 -13.29 0.66 -14.96
CA LEU A 221 -14.18 -0.50 -14.72
C LEU A 221 -14.49 -0.72 -13.24
N LEU A 222 -13.62 -0.30 -12.33
CA LEU A 222 -13.94 -0.20 -10.90
C LEU A 222 -14.98 0.89 -10.67
N THR A 223 -14.86 2.04 -11.34
CA THR A 223 -15.87 3.11 -11.30
C THR A 223 -17.21 2.68 -11.92
N LEU A 224 -17.19 1.88 -13.00
CA LEU A 224 -18.41 1.35 -13.65
C LEU A 224 -19.12 0.29 -12.82
N LYS A 225 -18.39 -0.59 -12.10
CA LYS A 225 -19.02 -1.52 -11.16
C LYS A 225 -19.72 -0.78 -10.01
N ILE A 226 -19.10 0.27 -9.48
CA ILE A 226 -19.66 1.11 -8.40
C ILE A 226 -20.94 1.83 -8.84
N ASN A 227 -21.01 2.33 -10.08
CA ASN A 227 -22.21 3.00 -10.61
C ASN A 227 -23.37 2.04 -10.90
N LEU A 228 -23.10 0.79 -11.29
CA LEU A 228 -24.15 -0.20 -11.55
C LEU A 228 -24.81 -0.71 -10.26
N GLU A 229 -24.06 -0.86 -9.16
CA GLU A 229 -24.60 -1.29 -7.87
C GLU A 229 -25.43 -0.21 -7.18
N THR A 230 -25.03 1.07 -7.29
CA THR A 230 -25.82 2.21 -6.77
C THR A 230 -27.13 2.45 -7.55
N THR A 231 -27.14 2.17 -8.86
CA THR A 231 -28.37 2.28 -9.68
C THR A 231 -29.38 1.16 -9.37
N PHE A 232 -28.91 -0.03 -8.97
CA PHE A 232 -29.79 -1.15 -8.61
C PHE A 232 -30.45 -0.99 -7.23
N GLN A 233 -29.85 -0.24 -6.30
CA GLN A 233 -30.46 0.05 -4.99
C GLN A 233 -31.53 1.15 -5.04
N ASN A 234 -31.47 2.07 -6.02
CA ASN A 234 -32.47 3.14 -6.18
C ASN A 234 -33.69 2.78 -7.05
N SER A 235 -33.81 1.52 -7.50
CA SER A 235 -34.98 1.04 -8.28
C SER A 235 -35.90 0.09 -7.51
N ARG A 236 -35.69 -0.05 -6.19
CA ARG A 236 -36.56 -0.81 -5.27
C ARG A 236 -37.08 0.03 -4.09
N ALA A 237 -37.39 1.29 -4.34
CA ALA A 237 -38.19 2.14 -3.46
C ALA A 237 -39.46 2.57 -4.20
#